data_AF-A0A026VUH8-F1
#
_entry.id   AF-A0A026VUH8-F1
#
_cell.length_a   1.000
_cell.length_b   1.000
_cell.length_c   1.000
_cell.angle_alpha   90.00
_cell.angle_beta   90.00
_cell.angle_gamma   90.00
#
_symmetry.space_group_name_H-M   'P 1'
#
loop_
_entity.id
_entity.type
_entity.pdbx_description
1 polymer ?
#
loop_
_entity_poly.entity_id
_entity_poly.type
_entity_poly.pdbx_seq_one_letter_code
_entity_poly.pdbx_strand_id
1 'polypeptide(L)'
;MYWLKISCILCLFGCFKDFRPSESFVTDYLTGPWKNFTVKEVNQDIYPVATYSYLATLVLVFLITDFVRYKPIIILCGLSGIVTFLMIILGKTVIVFQIVEFFYGLFMSSEVAYYTYIYAKVEKKHYQEVTGHTKAASLFGRSMSGIVAQLTASFNLLDYHQLNYLTLSGILNCKKCKLCI
;
A
#
# COMPACT_ATOMS: atom_id res chain seq x y z
N MET A 1 13.15 14.98 22.20
CA MET A 1 13.91 14.28 21.14
C MET A 1 13.37 12.89 20.79
N TYR A 2 12.75 12.16 21.73
CA TYR A 2 12.19 10.82 21.46
C TYR A 2 11.07 10.82 20.39
N TRP A 3 10.16 11.80 20.42
CA TRP A 3 9.06 11.91 19.45
C TRP A 3 9.54 12.16 18.01
N LEU A 4 10.61 12.93 17.82
CA LEU A 4 11.24 13.17 16.51
C LEU A 4 11.80 11.89 15.91
N LYS A 5 12.47 11.06 16.72
CA LYS A 5 12.98 9.75 16.27
C LYS A 5 11.83 8.84 15.81
N ILE A 6 10.75 8.76 16.59
CA ILE A 6 9.56 7.99 16.23
C ILE A 6 8.92 8.53 14.95
N SER A 7 8.73 9.85 14.86
CA SER A 7 8.15 10.49 13.67
C SER A 7 8.99 10.23 12.42
N CYS A 8 10.33 10.34 12.50
CA CYS A 8 11.21 10.05 11.37
C CYS A 8 11.15 8.59 10.92
N ILE A 9 11.16 7.63 11.85
CA ILE A 9 11.06 6.19 11.51
C ILE A 9 9.72 5.87 10.86
N LEU A 10 8.63 6.43 11.39
CA LEU A 10 7.28 6.27 10.83
C LEU A 10 7.15 6.96 9.45
N CYS A 11 7.74 8.14 9.27
CA CYS A 11 7.75 8.82 7.98
C CYS A 11 8.52 8.02 6.92
N LEU A 12 9.70 7.50 7.29
CA LEU A 12 10.47 6.61 6.40
C LEU A 12 9.68 5.35 6.04
N PHE A 13 9.06 4.70 7.02
CA PHE A 13 8.20 3.55 6.78
C PHE A 13 7.05 3.88 5.83
N GLY A 14 6.35 4.99 6.05
CA GLY A 14 5.27 5.47 5.19
C GLY A 14 5.74 5.74 3.77
N CYS A 15 6.90 6.38 3.61
CA CYS A 15 7.52 6.64 2.31
C CYS A 15 7.82 5.34 1.54
N PHE A 16 8.46 4.34 2.18
CA PHE A 16 8.74 3.06 1.54
C PHE A 16 7.48 2.24 1.24
N LYS A 17 6.47 2.31 2.12
CA LYS A 17 5.17 1.68 1.89
C LYS A 17 4.45 2.30 0.69
N ASP A 18 4.54 3.62 0.53
CA ASP A 18 3.91 4.34 -0.58
C ASP A 18 4.74 4.32 -1.87
N PHE A 19 5.96 3.80 -1.81
CA PHE A 19 6.77 3.54 -2.99
C PHE A 19 6.27 2.30 -3.74
N ARG A 20 5.23 2.49 -4.56
CA ARG A 20 4.56 1.44 -5.36
C ARG A 20 4.49 1.84 -6.83
N PRO A 21 5.60 1.75 -7.59
CA PRO A 21 5.64 2.18 -8.99
C PRO A 21 4.68 1.39 -9.90
N SER A 22 4.30 0.17 -9.53
CA SER A 22 3.37 -0.64 -10.33
C SER A 22 1.94 -0.09 -10.36
N GLU A 23 1.51 0.68 -9.35
CA GLU A 23 0.13 1.18 -9.29
C GLU A 23 -0.20 2.15 -10.43
N SER A 24 0.79 2.93 -10.89
CA SER A 24 0.60 3.90 -11.98
C SER A 24 0.22 3.25 -13.31
N PHE A 25 0.59 1.99 -13.54
CA PHE A 25 0.37 1.26 -14.79
C PHE A 25 -0.41 -0.04 -14.56
N VAL A 26 -1.15 -0.16 -13.45
CA VAL A 26 -1.84 -1.40 -13.10
C VAL A 26 -2.93 -1.73 -14.13
N THR A 27 -3.67 -0.73 -14.62
CA THR A 27 -4.71 -0.92 -15.66
C THR A 27 -4.10 -1.43 -16.97
N ASP A 28 -2.95 -0.87 -17.36
CA ASP A 28 -2.24 -1.28 -18.58
C ASP A 28 -1.62 -2.67 -18.42
N TYR A 29 -1.22 -3.04 -17.21
CA TYR A 29 -0.75 -4.39 -16.91
C TYR A 29 -1.88 -5.43 -16.96
N LEU A 30 -3.08 -5.09 -16.49
CA LEU A 30 -4.25 -5.97 -16.52
C LEU A 30 -4.82 -6.16 -17.93
N THR A 31 -4.85 -5.10 -18.73
CA THR A 31 -5.36 -5.12 -20.11
C THR A 31 -4.29 -5.51 -21.13
N GLY A 32 -3.01 -5.44 -20.75
CA GLY A 32 -1.87 -5.78 -21.58
C GLY A 32 -1.68 -7.29 -21.79
N PRO A 33 -0.64 -7.68 -22.55
CA PRO A 33 -0.42 -9.06 -23.01
C PRO A 33 -0.21 -10.07 -21.88
N TRP A 34 0.16 -9.59 -20.68
CA TRP A 34 0.46 -10.42 -19.53
C TRP A 34 -0.78 -11.04 -18.87
N LYS A 35 -1.89 -10.30 -18.82
CA LYS A 35 -3.13 -10.70 -18.13
C LYS A 35 -4.32 -10.77 -19.07
N ASN A 36 -4.33 -9.93 -20.11
CA ASN A 36 -5.26 -9.97 -21.23
C ASN A 36 -6.73 -9.91 -20.82
N PHE A 37 -7.05 -9.11 -19.78
CA PHE A 37 -8.44 -8.84 -19.39
C PHE A 37 -9.04 -7.75 -20.27
N THR A 38 -10.35 -7.81 -20.48
CA THR A 38 -11.06 -6.74 -21.16
C THR A 38 -11.21 -5.52 -20.23
N VAL A 39 -11.24 -4.33 -20.84
CA VAL A 39 -11.46 -3.07 -20.10
C VAL A 39 -12.78 -3.09 -19.31
N LYS A 40 -13.79 -3.83 -19.79
CA LYS A 40 -15.07 -4.00 -19.08
C LYS A 40 -14.92 -4.83 -17.82
N GLU A 41 -14.27 -6.00 -17.89
CA GLU A 41 -14.03 -6.85 -16.72
C GLU A 41 -13.22 -6.12 -15.64
N VAL A 42 -12.18 -5.38 -16.03
CA VAL A 42 -11.35 -4.63 -15.08
C VAL A 42 -12.18 -3.56 -14.34
N ASN A 43 -12.96 -2.76 -15.07
CA ASN A 43 -13.69 -1.64 -14.47
C ASN A 43 -14.99 -2.05 -13.76
N GLN A 44 -15.64 -3.13 -14.20
CA GLN A 44 -16.95 -3.55 -13.66
C GLN A 44 -16.85 -4.68 -12.64
N ASP A 45 -15.89 -5.61 -12.81
CA ASP A 45 -15.82 -6.81 -11.99
C ASP A 45 -14.65 -6.79 -11.00
N ILE A 46 -13.54 -6.12 -11.32
CA ILE A 46 -12.32 -6.11 -10.51
C ILE A 46 -12.29 -4.88 -9.59
N TYR A 47 -12.15 -3.67 -10.15
CA TYR A 47 -11.98 -2.45 -9.35
C TYR A 47 -13.08 -2.14 -8.32
N PRO A 48 -14.37 -2.41 -8.59
CA PRO A 48 -15.41 -2.14 -7.60
C PRO A 48 -15.23 -2.96 -6.32
N VAL A 49 -14.70 -4.18 -6.41
CA VAL A 49 -14.46 -5.06 -5.26
C VAL A 49 -13.53 -4.40 -4.26
N ALA A 50 -12.49 -3.70 -4.72
CA ALA A 50 -11.55 -2.97 -3.87
C ALA A 50 -12.25 -1.90 -3.03
N THR A 51 -13.13 -1.13 -3.66
CA THR A 51 -13.82 0.00 -3.02
C THR A 51 -14.85 -0.48 -2.01
N TYR A 52 -15.66 -1.47 -2.37
CA TYR A 52 -16.67 -2.03 -1.46
C TYR A 52 -16.03 -2.81 -0.31
N SER A 53 -14.99 -3.60 -0.59
CA SER A 53 -14.24 -4.30 0.45
C SER A 53 -13.55 -3.33 1.39
N TYR A 54 -12.90 -2.29 0.89
CA TYR A 54 -12.27 -1.25 1.72
C TYR A 54 -13.27 -0.62 2.69
N LEU A 55 -14.47 -0.25 2.23
CA LEU A 55 -15.52 0.31 3.09
C LEU A 55 -15.91 -0.67 4.21
N ALA A 56 -16.12 -1.95 3.87
CA ALA A 56 -16.51 -2.97 4.84
C ALA A 56 -15.38 -3.30 5.83
N THR A 57 -14.16 -3.48 5.33
CA THR A 57 -12.99 -3.83 6.15
C THR A 57 -12.52 -2.66 7.00
N LEU A 58 -12.79 -1.41 6.62
CA LEU A 58 -12.50 -0.24 7.43
C LEU A 58 -13.19 -0.31 8.80
N VAL A 59 -14.48 -0.67 8.82
CA VAL A 59 -15.25 -0.83 10.06
C VAL A 59 -14.67 -1.97 10.91
N LEU A 60 -14.33 -3.09 10.28
CA LEU A 60 -13.73 -4.25 10.95
C LEU A 60 -12.36 -3.92 11.56
N VAL A 61 -11.48 -3.29 10.78
CA VAL A 61 -10.14 -2.90 11.23
C VAL A 61 -10.26 -1.91 12.38
N PHE A 62 -11.16 -0.92 12.30
CA PHE A 62 -11.38 0.03 13.39
C PHE A 62 -11.77 -0.66 14.69
N LEU A 63 -12.75 -1.57 14.64
CA LEU A 63 -13.19 -2.33 15.81
C LEU A 63 -12.06 -3.23 16.36
N ILE A 64 -11.32 -3.92 15.48
CA ILE A 64 -10.17 -4.74 15.88
C ILE A 64 -9.06 -3.89 16.50
N THR A 65 -8.84 -2.65 16.02
CA THR A 65 -7.83 -1.74 16.61
C THR A 65 -8.12 -1.38 18.05
N ASP A 66 -9.39 -1.23 18.41
CA ASP A 66 -9.80 -0.97 19.78
C ASP A 66 -9.58 -2.19 20.69
N PHE A 67 -9.81 -3.41 20.20
CA PHE A 67 -9.65 -4.63 21.00
C PHE A 67 -8.19 -5.10 21.15
N VAL A 68 -7.40 -5.12 20.07
CA VAL A 68 -6.11 -5.87 20.03
C VAL A 68 -4.88 -4.95 20.13
N ARG A 69 -5.08 -3.63 20.35
CA ARG A 69 -4.06 -2.57 20.25
C ARG A 69 -3.43 -2.50 18.84
N TYR A 70 -2.67 -1.45 18.57
CA TYR A 70 -2.22 -1.12 17.21
C TYR A 70 -1.18 -2.08 16.57
N LYS A 71 -0.41 -2.85 17.34
CA LYS A 71 0.70 -3.67 16.81
C LYS A 71 0.26 -4.74 15.79
N PRO A 72 -0.77 -5.57 16.06
CA PRO A 72 -1.24 -6.59 15.12
C PRO A 72 -1.79 -6.02 13.82
N ILE A 73 -2.45 -4.86 13.84
CA ILE A 73 -3.01 -4.24 12.63
C ILE A 73 -1.91 -3.80 11.66
N ILE A 74 -0.80 -3.27 12.17
CA ILE A 74 0.32 -2.93 11.28
C ILE A 74 0.89 -4.23 10.68
N ILE A 75 0.86 -5.37 11.39
CA ILE A 75 1.35 -6.67 10.87
C ILE A 75 0.41 -7.17 9.79
N LEU A 76 -0.90 -7.07 10.04
CA LEU A 76 -1.94 -7.36 9.06
C LEU A 76 -1.74 -6.52 7.79
N CYS A 77 -1.49 -5.22 7.92
CA CYS A 77 -1.17 -4.33 6.80
C CYS A 77 0.02 -4.84 5.97
N GLY A 78 1.15 -5.16 6.62
CA GLY A 78 2.32 -5.66 5.89
C GLY A 78 2.07 -7.02 5.22
N LEU A 79 1.28 -7.90 5.83
CA LEU A 79 0.94 -9.21 5.28
C LEU A 79 -0.04 -9.11 4.12
N SER A 80 -1.11 -8.33 4.27
CA SER A 80 -2.10 -8.13 3.21
C SER A 80 -1.46 -7.49 1.97
N GLY A 81 -0.59 -6.49 2.15
CA GLY A 81 0.17 -5.91 1.04
C GLY A 81 1.01 -6.95 0.28
N ILE A 82 1.80 -7.77 0.99
CA ILE A 82 2.60 -8.82 0.35
C ILE A 82 1.72 -9.82 -0.40
N VAL A 83 0.62 -10.24 0.22
CA VAL A 83 -0.34 -11.18 -0.39
C VAL A 83 -0.95 -10.57 -1.66
N THR A 84 -1.39 -9.31 -1.63
CA THR A 84 -1.92 -8.62 -2.81
C THR A 84 -0.92 -8.59 -3.96
N PHE A 85 0.29 -8.05 -3.75
CA PHE A 85 1.26 -7.90 -4.85
C PHE A 85 1.80 -9.25 -5.34
N LEU A 86 1.92 -10.26 -4.47
CA LEU A 86 2.29 -11.62 -4.87
C LEU A 86 1.19 -12.27 -5.71
N MET A 87 -0.08 -12.10 -5.34
CA MET A 87 -1.21 -12.63 -6.10
C MET A 87 -1.43 -11.87 -7.42
N ILE A 88 -1.12 -10.57 -7.53
CA ILE A 88 -1.14 -9.84 -8.80
C ILE A 88 -0.15 -10.46 -9.80
N ILE A 89 1.03 -10.88 -9.33
CA ILE A 89 2.05 -11.52 -10.17
C ILE A 89 1.56 -12.89 -10.63
N LEU A 90 1.05 -13.73 -9.72
CA LEU A 90 0.69 -15.13 -9.99
C LEU A 90 -0.71 -15.32 -10.61
N GLY A 91 -1.64 -14.42 -10.35
CA GLY A 91 -3.06 -14.57 -10.71
C GLY A 91 -3.30 -14.46 -12.21
N LYS A 92 -4.21 -15.28 -12.75
CA LYS A 92 -4.53 -15.30 -14.20
C LYS A 92 -6.03 -15.18 -14.50
N THR A 93 -6.87 -15.28 -13.49
CA THR A 93 -8.33 -15.35 -13.65
C THR A 93 -9.01 -14.19 -12.93
N VAL A 94 -10.16 -13.74 -13.42
CA VAL A 94 -10.94 -12.64 -12.83
C VAL A 94 -11.24 -12.88 -11.35
N ILE A 95 -11.66 -14.09 -10.96
CA ILE A 95 -11.96 -14.44 -9.56
C ILE A 95 -10.74 -14.23 -8.64
N VAL A 96 -9.55 -14.58 -9.11
CA VAL A 96 -8.31 -14.36 -8.34
C VAL A 96 -8.05 -12.85 -8.19
N PHE A 97 -8.31 -12.05 -9.22
CA PHE A 97 -8.19 -10.60 -9.12
C PHE A 97 -9.25 -9.97 -8.21
N GLN A 98 -10.47 -10.51 -8.14
CA GLN A 98 -11.44 -10.09 -7.13
C GLN A 98 -10.95 -10.35 -5.70
N ILE A 99 -10.31 -11.51 -5.47
CA ILE A 99 -9.69 -11.84 -4.18
C ILE A 99 -8.51 -10.89 -3.89
N VAL A 100 -7.66 -10.61 -4.89
CA VAL A 100 -6.58 -9.62 -4.79
C VAL A 100 -7.11 -8.27 -4.34
N GLU A 101 -8.18 -7.79 -4.96
CA GLU A 101 -8.79 -6.49 -4.65
C GLU A 101 -9.40 -6.47 -3.24
N PHE A 102 -9.94 -7.59 -2.76
CA PHE A 102 -10.35 -7.73 -1.37
C PHE A 102 -9.16 -7.55 -0.40
N PHE A 103 -8.04 -8.23 -0.66
CA PHE A 103 -6.83 -8.06 0.17
C PHE A 103 -6.23 -6.65 0.03
N TYR A 104 -6.37 -6.01 -1.13
CA TYR A 104 -5.98 -4.61 -1.33
C TYR A 104 -6.86 -3.67 -0.51
N GLY A 105 -8.18 -3.87 -0.47
CA GLY A 105 -9.09 -3.14 0.43
C GLY A 105 -8.71 -3.32 1.90
N LEU A 106 -8.35 -4.54 2.32
CA LEU A 106 -7.84 -4.82 3.66
C LEU A 106 -6.50 -4.10 3.95
N PHE A 107 -5.61 -4.04 2.96
CA PHE A 107 -4.36 -3.30 3.03
C PHE A 107 -4.59 -1.80 3.25
N MET A 108 -5.45 -1.19 2.43
CA MET A 108 -5.79 0.23 2.50
C MET A 108 -6.51 0.58 3.82
N SER A 109 -7.40 -0.26 4.31
CA SER A 109 -8.08 -0.04 5.60
C SER A 109 -7.12 -0.12 6.79
N SER A 110 -6.16 -1.04 6.75
CA SER A 110 -5.11 -1.14 7.76
C SER A 110 -4.13 0.04 7.73
N GLU A 111 -3.96 0.71 6.59
CA GLU A 111 -3.18 1.95 6.47
C GLU A 111 -3.82 3.11 7.24
N VAL A 112 -5.15 3.23 7.27
CA VAL A 112 -5.82 4.28 8.05
C VAL A 112 -5.51 4.12 9.54
N ALA A 113 -5.54 2.89 10.04
CA ALA A 113 -5.18 2.56 11.43
C ALA A 113 -3.69 2.81 11.75
N TYR A 114 -2.81 2.75 10.73
CA TYR A 114 -1.42 3.14 10.90
C TYR A 114 -1.29 4.64 11.22
N TYR A 115 -2.02 5.51 10.53
CA TYR A 115 -1.99 6.95 10.81
C TYR A 115 -2.53 7.29 12.21
N THR A 116 -3.57 6.60 12.67
CA THR A 116 -4.12 6.82 14.02
C THR A 116 -3.13 6.39 15.12
N TYR A 117 -2.34 5.35 14.89
CA TYR A 117 -1.28 4.93 15.81
C TYR A 117 -0.21 6.01 16.02
N ILE A 118 0.14 6.78 14.99
CA ILE A 118 1.12 7.87 15.10
C ILE A 118 0.64 8.90 16.13
N TYR A 119 -0.63 9.31 16.04
CA TYR A 119 -1.22 10.26 16.98
C TYR A 119 -1.37 9.69 18.40
N ALA A 120 -1.57 8.38 18.54
CA ALA A 120 -1.61 7.72 19.84
C ALA A 120 -0.23 7.68 20.55
N LYS A 121 0.88 7.84 19.81
CA LYS A 121 2.25 7.80 20.34
C LYS A 121 2.89 9.16 20.55
N VAL A 122 2.28 10.23 20.05
CA VAL A 122 2.83 11.59 20.13
C VAL A 122 1.95 12.44 21.05
N GLU A 123 2.55 13.42 21.72
CA GLU A 123 1.81 14.39 22.51
C GLU A 123 1.02 15.35 21.62
N LYS A 124 -0.17 15.78 22.09
CA LYS A 124 -1.08 16.65 21.33
C LYS A 124 -0.43 17.94 20.81
N LYS A 125 0.57 18.47 21.51
CA LYS A 125 1.32 19.68 21.11
C LYS A 125 2.02 19.55 19.75
N HIS A 126 2.41 18.33 19.37
CA HIS A 126 3.18 18.06 18.15
C HIS A 126 2.33 17.47 17.01
N TYR A 127 1.00 17.41 17.14
CA TYR A 127 0.14 16.79 16.13
C TYR A 127 0.23 17.46 14.76
N GLN A 128 0.31 18.79 14.71
CA GLN A 128 0.43 19.51 13.44
C GLN A 128 1.76 19.22 12.73
N GLU A 129 2.87 19.24 13.47
CA GLU A 129 4.21 18.96 12.94
C GLU A 129 4.29 17.53 12.40
N VAL A 130 3.83 16.56 13.19
CA VAL A 130 3.85 15.14 12.80
C VAL A 130 2.92 14.85 11.62
N THR A 131 1.77 15.50 11.56
CA THR A 131 0.88 15.42 10.38
C THR A 131 1.60 15.91 9.14
N GLY A 132 2.26 17.08 9.23
CA GLY A 132 3.04 17.67 8.14
C GLY A 132 4.15 16.74 7.64
N HIS A 133 4.98 16.22 8.55
CA HIS A 133 6.05 15.28 8.21
C HIS A 133 5.52 14.00 7.57
N THR A 134 4.44 13.43 8.13
CA THR A 134 3.86 12.18 7.65
C THR A 134 3.25 12.35 6.26
N LYS A 135 2.51 13.44 6.02
CA LYS A 135 1.92 13.74 4.71
C LYS A 135 2.99 14.07 3.67
N ALA A 136 4.00 14.85 4.04
CA ALA A 136 5.14 15.12 3.15
C ALA A 136 5.86 13.82 2.75
N ALA A 137 6.11 12.91 3.69
CA ALA A 137 6.76 11.63 3.40
C ALA A 137 5.90 10.71 2.51
N SER A 138 4.58 10.65 2.75
CA SER A 138 3.66 9.87 1.90
C SER A 138 3.58 10.43 0.48
N LEU A 139 3.46 11.76 0.34
CA LEU A 139 3.45 12.43 -0.96
C LEU A 139 4.79 12.22 -1.68
N PHE A 140 5.91 12.36 -0.99
CA PHE A 140 7.24 12.10 -1.55
C PHE A 140 7.37 10.65 -2.05
N GLY A 141 6.93 9.66 -1.27
CA GLY A 141 6.91 8.26 -1.69
C GLY A 141 6.11 8.02 -2.97
N ARG A 142 4.92 8.62 -3.08
CA ARG A 142 4.06 8.55 -4.28
C ARG A 142 4.63 9.30 -5.48
N SER A 143 5.25 10.46 -5.26
CA SER A 143 5.93 11.20 -6.33
C SER A 143 7.12 10.39 -6.86
N MET A 144 7.92 9.82 -5.97
CA MET A 144 9.04 8.96 -6.35
C MET A 144 8.57 7.69 -7.07
N SER A 145 7.46 7.08 -6.65
CA SER A 145 6.92 5.91 -7.36
C SER A 145 6.48 6.27 -8.77
N GLY A 146 5.78 7.39 -8.96
CA GLY A 146 5.38 7.89 -10.27
C GLY A 146 6.56 8.23 -11.18
N ILE A 147 7.58 8.92 -10.65
CA ILE A 147 8.80 9.25 -11.40
C ILE A 147 9.53 7.97 -11.83
N VAL A 148 9.74 7.03 -10.91
CA VAL A 148 10.42 5.76 -11.23
C VAL A 148 9.61 4.97 -12.25
N ALA A 149 8.30 4.87 -12.08
CA ALA A 149 7.43 4.16 -13.01
C ALA A 149 7.52 4.78 -14.41
N GLN A 150 7.37 6.10 -14.51
CA GLN A 150 7.36 6.82 -15.79
C GLN A 150 8.72 6.77 -16.49
N LEU A 151 9.83 6.99 -15.78
CA LEU A 151 11.17 6.90 -16.35
C LEU A 151 11.43 5.49 -16.89
N THR A 152 11.08 4.48 -16.09
CA THR A 152 11.29 3.08 -16.47
C THR A 152 10.51 2.70 -17.72
N ALA A 153 9.24 3.13 -17.81
CA ALA A 153 8.40 2.91 -18.98
C ALA A 153 8.91 3.69 -20.20
N SER A 154 9.25 4.97 -20.06
CA SER A 154 9.72 5.83 -21.16
C SER A 154 11.04 5.36 -21.78
N PHE A 155 11.97 4.85 -20.96
CA PHE A 155 13.26 4.33 -21.44
C PHE A 155 13.21 2.85 -21.85
N ASN A 156 12.04 2.20 -21.81
CA ASN A 156 11.88 0.75 -22.02
C ASN A 156 12.86 -0.09 -21.17
N LEU A 157 13.16 0.37 -19.94
CA LEU A 157 14.14 -0.27 -19.06
C LEU A 157 13.58 -1.52 -18.36
N LEU A 158 12.30 -1.49 -17.98
CA LEU A 158 11.61 -2.64 -17.37
C LEU A 158 10.20 -2.78 -17.95
N ASP A 159 9.76 -4.01 -18.07
CA ASP A 159 8.38 -4.33 -18.45
C ASP A 159 7.42 -4.15 -17.25
N TYR A 160 6.12 -4.00 -17.50
CA TYR A 160 5.09 -3.87 -16.47
C TYR A 160 5.08 -5.05 -15.49
N HIS A 161 5.43 -6.25 -15.96
CA HIS A 161 5.60 -7.41 -15.08
C HIS A 161 6.78 -7.24 -14.10
N GLN A 162 7.89 -6.65 -14.55
CA GLN A 162 9.06 -6.38 -13.72
C GLN A 162 8.83 -5.23 -12.73
N LEU A 163 8.01 -4.23 -13.08
CA LEU A 163 7.56 -3.19 -12.14
C LEU A 163 6.82 -3.76 -10.92
N ASN A 164 6.06 -4.84 -11.10
CA ASN A 164 5.38 -5.51 -9.99
C ASN A 164 6.39 -6.18 -9.03
N TYR A 165 7.48 -6.77 -9.54
CA TYR A 165 8.56 -7.29 -8.68
C TYR A 165 9.30 -6.19 -7.94
N LEU A 166 9.52 -5.03 -8.58
CA LEU A 166 10.12 -3.86 -7.93
C LEU A 166 9.24 -3.40 -6.75
N THR A 167 7.93 -3.36 -6.95
CA THR A 167 6.97 -2.98 -5.90
C THR A 167 6.93 -4.01 -4.77
N LEU A 168 6.93 -5.31 -5.10
CA LEU A 168 7.04 -6.39 -4.11
C LEU A 168 8.31 -6.25 -3.27
N SER A 169 9.45 -5.93 -3.91
CA SER A 169 10.72 -5.73 -3.22
C SER A 169 10.70 -4.54 -2.25
N GLY A 170 10.03 -3.43 -2.62
CA GLY A 170 9.84 -2.27 -1.75
C GLY A 170 9.06 -2.64 -0.48
N ILE A 171 7.96 -3.38 -0.64
CA ILE A 171 7.09 -3.81 0.46
C ILE A 171 7.76 -4.86 1.35
N LEU A 172 8.55 -5.78 0.77
CA LEU A 172 9.37 -6.74 1.53
C LEU A 172 10.43 -6.02 2.38
N ASN A 173 11.11 -5.02 1.82
CA ASN A 173 12.09 -4.23 2.56
C ASN A 173 11.43 -3.38 3.67
N CYS A 174 10.16 -3.00 3.49
CA CYS A 174 9.37 -2.32 4.51
C CYS A 174 9.18 -3.19 5.79
N LYS A 175 9.07 -4.53 5.66
CA LYS A 175 9.05 -5.43 6.84
C LYS A 175 10.30 -5.34 7.71
N LYS A 176 11.49 -5.12 7.11
CA LYS A 176 12.73 -4.94 7.87
C LYS A 176 12.74 -3.64 8.68
N CYS A 177 12.19 -2.56 8.14
CA CYS A 177 12.11 -1.26 8.83
C CYS A 177 11.24 -1.35 10.10
N LYS A 178 10.31 -2.31 10.13
CA LYS A 178 9.41 -2.58 11.25
C LYS A 178 10.04 -3.36 12.40
N LEU A 179 11.20 -3.99 12.21
CA LEU A 179 11.98 -4.58 13.30
C LEU A 179 12.63 -3.51 14.20
N CYS A 180 12.59 -2.23 13.81
CA CYS A 180 13.19 -1.11 14.54
C CYS A 180 12.19 -0.25 15.37
N ILE A 181 10.90 -0.64 15.48
CA ILE A 181 9.87 0.02 16.32
C ILE A 181 9.37 -0.95 17.39
#